data_AF-A0A853JHB6-F1
#
_entry.id   AF-A0A853JHB6-F1
#
_cell.length_a   1.000
_cell.length_b   1.000
_cell.length_c   1.000
_cell.angle_alpha   90.00
_cell.angle_beta   90.00
_cell.angle_gamma   90.00
#
_symmetry.space_group_name_H-M   'P 1'
#
loop_
_entity.id
_entity.type
_entity.pdbx_description
1 polymer ?
#
loop_
_entity_poly.entity_id
_entity_poly.type
_entity_poly.pdbx_seq_one_letter_code
_entity_poly.pdbx_strand_id
1 'polypeptide(L)'
;MPEAAWRDRTWRRLTRQERWQRTKSGGSTARGPRWPVFDQVRRETDVLLFDQRGTGLSDRQPPCPYIQRFDDAKPLDREAALAALRRTAARCIAHWREEGVDLAAYTTAESAADIEDLRRALGVPRISLWGMSYGTHLALASLRLHGAGIERAVLIGVLIGVEGPDDTLKLPLSADTVLADLAAVARDQGFEDLTGMPRRMLARLSQEPVVGRSVMHRGREVALGAYDAQLAIAAALGRRSTQQMLPLLLRDAEQGDYDLLATLVLAVREELGEFRAMPLAMDVASGHSPHRRATAEAQAKESLFGDALNFPSPMIGEGLGLVDLGDAFRAPLRSDVPALFVSGTLDGRTPPANAEVLVPGFSAATHLLVRGASHDDELWLGNPNIAAHVAGFLAGRPVIDAELEVPPPAMAQGKLDLLMQKLGVGRGTALVALGMLVIFGIVVMTLLMRWRRSHRFRVHVSGPP
;
A
#
# COMPACT_ATOMS: atom_id res chain seq x y z
N MET A 1 -0.95 -37.93 5.19
CA MET A 1 -0.91 -37.85 3.71
C MET A 1 0.47 -38.29 3.25
N PRO A 2 0.61 -39.13 2.21
CA PRO A 2 1.91 -39.69 1.86
C PRO A 2 2.81 -38.69 1.11
N GLU A 3 4.10 -38.75 1.43
CA GLU A 3 5.27 -37.91 1.05
C GLU A 3 5.51 -37.57 -0.43
N ALA A 4 4.66 -38.00 -1.37
CA ALA A 4 4.98 -37.96 -2.81
C ALA A 4 4.35 -36.79 -3.60
N ALA A 5 3.46 -35.98 -3.03
CA ALA A 5 2.73 -34.94 -3.79
C ALA A 5 3.46 -33.59 -3.95
N TRP A 6 4.58 -33.37 -3.26
CA TRP A 6 5.26 -32.07 -3.22
C TRP A 6 6.24 -31.80 -4.36
N ARG A 7 6.65 -32.82 -5.12
CA ARG A 7 7.83 -32.73 -5.99
C ARG A 7 7.66 -31.96 -7.30
N ASP A 8 6.47 -31.51 -7.69
CA ASP A 8 6.27 -31.01 -9.06
C ASP A 8 5.81 -29.55 -9.23
N ARG A 9 5.23 -28.84 -8.24
CA ARG A 9 4.54 -27.56 -8.55
C ARG A 9 4.49 -26.47 -7.47
N THR A 10 5.59 -26.13 -6.81
CA THR A 10 5.60 -25.00 -5.84
C THR A 10 6.75 -24.01 -5.98
N TRP A 11 7.70 -24.22 -6.89
CA TRP A 11 8.80 -23.28 -7.10
C TRP A 11 9.24 -23.28 -8.56
N ARG A 12 9.54 -22.09 -9.10
CA ARG A 12 10.10 -21.93 -10.45
C ARG A 12 11.40 -21.14 -10.36
N ARG A 13 12.45 -21.66 -10.99
CA ARG A 13 13.68 -20.91 -11.29
C ARG A 13 13.35 -19.90 -12.39
N LEU A 14 13.74 -18.64 -12.22
CA LEU A 14 13.37 -17.57 -13.15
C LEU A 14 13.93 -17.80 -14.57
N THR A 15 13.03 -18.05 -15.52
CA THR A 15 13.23 -17.83 -16.95
C THR A 15 12.11 -16.92 -17.48
N ARG A 16 12.46 -16.07 -18.45
CA ARG A 16 11.79 -14.81 -18.84
C ARG A 16 10.25 -14.89 -19.05
N GLN A 17 9.56 -13.95 -18.39
CA GLN A 17 8.32 -13.23 -18.79
C GLN A 17 7.13 -14.06 -19.34
N GLU A 18 6.31 -14.62 -18.45
CA GLU A 18 4.96 -15.10 -18.75
C GLU A 18 3.88 -14.22 -18.07
N ARG A 19 2.75 -14.02 -18.77
CA ARG A 19 1.69 -13.04 -18.46
C ARG A 19 0.57 -13.69 -17.62
N TRP A 20 0.44 -13.37 -16.32
CA TRP A 20 -0.66 -13.87 -15.45
C TRP A 20 -1.07 -12.90 -14.32
N GLN A 21 -2.27 -13.17 -13.77
CA GLN A 21 -3.20 -12.36 -12.96
C GLN A 21 -2.61 -11.54 -11.79
N ARG A 22 -3.29 -10.42 -11.47
CA ARG A 22 -3.00 -9.51 -10.33
C ARG A 22 -3.34 -10.19 -8.99
N THR A 23 -2.52 -11.11 -8.52
CA THR A 23 -2.57 -11.61 -7.13
C THR A 23 -1.43 -10.99 -6.34
N LYS A 24 -1.67 -10.54 -5.10
CA LYS A 24 -0.60 -10.13 -4.17
C LYS A 24 0.12 -11.40 -3.73
N SER A 25 1.32 -11.64 -4.25
CA SER A 25 2.09 -12.88 -4.04
C SER A 25 3.59 -12.58 -4.08
N GLY A 26 4.43 -13.48 -3.57
CA GLY A 26 5.88 -13.32 -3.66
C GLY A 26 6.33 -13.27 -5.12
N GLY A 27 5.73 -14.12 -5.95
CA GLY A 27 5.96 -14.19 -7.40
C GLY A 27 5.59 -12.94 -8.18
N SER A 28 4.53 -12.22 -7.79
CA SER A 28 4.13 -10.96 -8.45
C SER A 28 4.96 -9.77 -7.98
N THR A 29 5.45 -9.80 -6.74
CA THR A 29 6.22 -8.70 -6.13
C THR A 29 7.60 -8.51 -6.76
N ALA A 30 8.23 -9.58 -7.25
CA ALA A 30 9.52 -9.50 -7.93
C ALA A 30 9.44 -9.01 -9.39
N ARG A 31 8.25 -8.66 -9.89
CA ARG A 31 8.05 -8.27 -11.29
C ARG A 31 8.02 -6.75 -11.47
N GLY A 32 8.11 -6.33 -12.73
CA GLY A 32 7.90 -4.93 -13.11
C GLY A 32 9.01 -4.01 -12.58
N PRO A 33 8.67 -2.80 -12.11
CA PRO A 33 9.64 -1.81 -11.68
C PRO A 33 10.62 -2.31 -10.61
N ARG A 34 10.23 -3.27 -9.77
CA ARG A 34 11.03 -3.78 -8.65
C ARG A 34 12.09 -4.80 -9.05
N TRP A 35 12.02 -5.36 -10.26
CA TRP A 35 12.95 -6.40 -10.73
C TRP A 35 14.45 -6.05 -10.55
N PRO A 36 14.91 -4.81 -10.81
CA PRO A 36 16.33 -4.46 -10.64
C PRO A 36 16.89 -4.75 -9.24
N VAL A 37 16.08 -4.61 -8.18
CA VAL A 37 16.51 -4.95 -6.81
C VAL A 37 16.76 -6.45 -6.68
N PHE A 38 15.81 -7.26 -7.13
CA PHE A 38 15.95 -8.72 -7.11
C PHE A 38 17.09 -9.19 -8.02
N ASP A 39 17.33 -8.48 -9.14
CA ASP A 39 18.48 -8.73 -10.03
C ASP A 39 19.84 -8.46 -9.37
N GLN A 40 19.90 -7.51 -8.43
CA GLN A 40 21.09 -7.24 -7.65
C GLN A 40 21.29 -8.29 -6.55
N VAL A 41 20.24 -8.63 -5.80
CA VAL A 41 20.30 -9.65 -4.73
C VAL A 41 20.67 -11.02 -5.31
N ARG A 42 20.11 -11.40 -6.47
CA ARG A 42 20.38 -12.70 -7.09
C ARG A 42 21.83 -12.89 -7.56
N ARG A 43 22.64 -11.84 -7.58
CA ARG A 43 24.08 -11.90 -7.90
C ARG A 43 24.91 -12.34 -6.69
N GLU A 44 24.36 -12.19 -5.49
CA GLU A 44 25.02 -12.50 -4.22
C GLU A 44 24.49 -13.81 -3.61
N THR A 45 23.20 -14.13 -3.81
CA THR A 45 22.55 -15.33 -3.26
C THR A 45 21.43 -15.83 -4.15
N ASP A 46 21.01 -17.09 -3.99
CA ASP A 46 19.76 -17.57 -4.58
C ASP A 46 18.56 -16.83 -3.98
N VAL A 47 17.60 -16.48 -4.83
CA VAL A 47 16.36 -15.78 -4.44
C VAL A 47 15.18 -16.71 -4.60
N LEU A 48 14.48 -16.97 -3.49
CA LEU A 48 13.27 -17.78 -3.43
C LEU A 48 12.06 -16.86 -3.24
N LEU A 49 11.08 -16.98 -4.13
CA LEU A 49 9.81 -16.27 -4.01
C LEU A 49 8.76 -17.23 -3.48
N PHE A 50 8.22 -16.90 -2.32
CA PHE A 50 7.29 -17.74 -1.59
C PHE A 50 5.87 -17.16 -1.65
N ASP A 51 4.93 -17.94 -2.17
CA ASP A 51 3.50 -17.64 -2.09
C ASP A 51 2.96 -18.31 -0.82
N GLN A 52 2.66 -17.49 0.19
CA GLN A 52 2.09 -17.93 1.47
C GLN A 52 0.79 -18.70 1.26
N ARG A 53 0.47 -19.62 2.17
CA ARG A 53 -0.82 -20.33 2.17
C ARG A 53 -1.99 -19.35 1.98
N GLY A 54 -2.87 -19.61 1.02
CA GLY A 54 -3.99 -18.71 0.70
C GLY A 54 -3.63 -17.45 -0.09
N THR A 55 -2.49 -17.44 -0.79
CA THR A 55 -2.11 -16.36 -1.72
C THR A 55 -1.53 -16.90 -3.02
N GLY A 56 -1.62 -16.11 -4.10
CA GLY A 56 -0.93 -16.43 -5.35
C GLY A 56 -1.28 -17.80 -5.89
N LEU A 57 -0.26 -18.62 -6.17
CA LEU A 57 -0.43 -20.00 -6.62
C LEU A 57 -0.80 -20.97 -5.48
N SER A 58 -0.69 -20.53 -4.23
CA SER A 58 -1.10 -21.25 -3.01
C SER A 58 -2.54 -20.89 -2.58
N ASP A 59 -3.23 -20.02 -3.33
CA ASP A 59 -4.63 -19.69 -3.12
C ASP A 59 -5.51 -20.81 -3.71
N ARG A 60 -6.23 -21.51 -2.83
CA ARG A 60 -7.15 -22.58 -3.18
C ARG A 60 -8.56 -22.33 -2.66
N GLN A 61 -8.81 -21.16 -2.07
CA GLN A 61 -10.09 -20.89 -1.42
C GLN A 61 -11.09 -20.34 -2.44
N PRO A 62 -12.37 -20.73 -2.39
CA PRO A 62 -13.39 -20.11 -3.20
C PRO A 62 -13.55 -18.63 -2.78
N PRO A 63 -13.77 -17.71 -3.75
CA PRO A 63 -14.07 -16.32 -3.43
C PRO A 63 -15.39 -16.25 -2.64
N CYS A 64 -15.47 -15.34 -1.67
CA CYS A 64 -16.74 -15.14 -0.97
C CYS A 64 -17.79 -14.58 -1.95
N PRO A 65 -19.00 -15.17 -2.05
CA PRO A 65 -20.05 -14.68 -2.94
C PRO A 65 -20.75 -13.43 -2.39
N TYR A 66 -20.53 -13.10 -1.11
CA TYR A 66 -21.14 -11.95 -0.46
C TYR A 66 -20.19 -10.76 -0.47
N ILE A 67 -20.66 -9.65 -1.06
CA ILE A 67 -19.94 -8.38 -1.09
C ILE A 67 -20.84 -7.30 -0.48
N GLN A 68 -20.33 -6.53 0.47
CA GLN A 68 -21.04 -5.37 0.98
C GLN A 68 -20.86 -4.20 0.02
N ARG A 69 -21.97 -3.64 -0.49
CA ARG A 69 -21.94 -2.41 -1.28
C ARG A 69 -22.65 -1.30 -0.51
N PHE A 70 -22.04 -0.13 -0.47
CA PHE A 70 -22.59 1.05 0.18
C PHE A 70 -23.42 1.86 -0.81
N ASP A 71 -24.48 2.50 -0.31
CA ASP A 71 -25.33 3.39 -1.10
C ASP A 71 -24.58 4.70 -1.34
N ASP A 72 -24.22 4.97 -2.59
CA ASP A 72 -23.51 6.19 -2.96
C ASP A 72 -24.38 7.45 -2.77
N ALA A 73 -25.70 7.32 -2.69
CA ALA A 73 -26.58 8.46 -2.42
C ALA A 73 -26.57 8.88 -0.94
N LYS A 74 -25.87 8.16 -0.07
CA LYS A 74 -25.81 8.44 1.37
C LYS A 74 -24.38 8.53 1.88
N PRO A 75 -24.09 9.47 2.80
CA PRO A 75 -22.83 9.46 3.53
C PRO A 75 -22.74 8.18 4.36
N LEU A 76 -21.50 7.74 4.60
CA LEU A 76 -21.24 6.54 5.37
C LEU A 76 -21.44 6.82 6.86
N ASP A 77 -22.39 6.13 7.48
CA ASP A 77 -22.51 6.06 8.92
C ASP A 77 -21.61 4.95 9.47
N ARG A 78 -20.76 5.27 10.45
CA ARG A 78 -19.74 4.35 10.97
C ARG A 78 -20.35 3.07 11.55
N GLU A 79 -21.36 3.20 12.40
CA GLU A 79 -21.96 2.04 13.10
C GLU A 79 -22.76 1.16 12.14
N ALA A 80 -23.56 1.77 11.25
CA ALA A 80 -24.29 1.04 10.23
C ALA A 80 -23.34 0.32 9.27
N ALA A 81 -22.23 0.97 8.87
CA ALA A 81 -21.22 0.37 8.03
C ALA A 81 -20.53 -0.81 8.73
N LEU A 82 -20.09 -0.64 9.98
CA LEU A 82 -19.49 -1.72 10.77
C LEU A 82 -20.44 -2.91 10.91
N ALA A 83 -21.72 -2.66 11.23
CA ALA A 83 -22.71 -3.71 11.36
C ALA A 83 -22.94 -4.45 10.03
N ALA A 84 -22.97 -3.74 8.90
CA ALA A 84 -23.11 -4.34 7.57
C ALA A 84 -21.89 -5.18 7.17
N LEU A 85 -20.69 -4.69 7.46
CA LEU A 85 -19.44 -5.40 7.23
C LEU A 85 -19.33 -6.65 8.11
N ARG A 86 -19.65 -6.56 9.40
CA ARG A 86 -19.71 -7.71 10.33
C ARG A 86 -20.66 -8.80 9.83
N ARG A 87 -21.88 -8.43 9.40
CA ARG A 87 -22.83 -9.39 8.82
C ARG A 87 -22.28 -10.06 7.55
N THR A 88 -21.61 -9.30 6.70
CA THR A 88 -21.03 -9.83 5.46
C THR A 88 -19.83 -10.74 5.75
N ALA A 89 -18.93 -10.36 6.65
CA ALA A 89 -17.82 -11.18 7.10
C ALA A 89 -18.30 -12.50 7.71
N ALA A 90 -19.33 -12.47 8.57
CA ALA A 90 -19.93 -13.68 9.15
C ALA A 90 -20.50 -14.63 8.07
N ARG A 91 -21.18 -14.10 7.04
CA ARG A 91 -21.66 -14.91 5.91
C ARG A 91 -20.51 -15.50 5.09
N CYS A 92 -19.44 -14.75 4.86
CA CYS A 92 -18.25 -15.27 4.18
C CYS A 92 -17.58 -16.39 4.98
N ILE A 93 -17.44 -16.23 6.30
CA ILE A 93 -16.89 -17.27 7.19
C ILE A 93 -17.75 -18.53 7.17
N ALA A 94 -19.08 -18.40 7.23
CA ALA A 94 -19.99 -19.53 7.11
C ALA A 94 -19.82 -20.25 5.76
N HIS A 95 -19.81 -19.50 4.66
CA HIS A 95 -19.58 -20.05 3.32
C HIS A 95 -18.25 -20.78 3.20
N TRP A 96 -17.15 -20.20 3.67
CA TRP A 96 -15.85 -20.88 3.63
C TRP A 96 -15.83 -22.17 4.46
N ARG A 97 -16.48 -22.19 5.63
CA ARG A 97 -16.62 -23.41 6.44
C ARG A 97 -17.45 -24.48 5.72
N GLU A 98 -18.53 -24.09 5.04
CA GLU A 98 -19.35 -25.00 4.21
C GLU A 98 -18.56 -25.59 3.03
N GLU A 99 -17.69 -24.78 2.41
CA GLU A 99 -16.77 -25.20 1.35
C GLU A 99 -15.55 -25.99 1.87
N GLY A 100 -15.50 -26.32 3.17
CA GLY A 100 -14.42 -27.10 3.77
C GLY A 100 -13.10 -26.35 3.95
N VAL A 101 -13.11 -25.02 3.88
CA VAL A 101 -11.93 -24.19 4.16
C VAL A 101 -11.70 -24.13 5.67
N ASP A 102 -10.56 -24.66 6.11
CA ASP A 102 -10.12 -24.54 7.49
C ASP A 102 -9.51 -23.14 7.75
N LEU A 103 -10.33 -22.24 8.30
CA LEU A 103 -9.88 -20.88 8.65
C LEU A 103 -8.87 -20.87 9.80
N ALA A 104 -8.80 -21.92 10.63
CA ALA A 104 -7.80 -22.00 11.70
C ALA A 104 -6.39 -22.24 11.16
N ALA A 105 -6.26 -22.71 9.92
CA ALA A 105 -4.98 -22.88 9.24
C ALA A 105 -4.37 -21.57 8.72
N TYR A 106 -5.11 -20.45 8.74
CA TYR A 106 -4.62 -19.14 8.27
C TYR A 106 -4.19 -18.26 9.45
N THR A 107 -3.07 -18.61 10.05
CA THR A 107 -2.42 -17.80 11.10
C THR A 107 -0.97 -17.49 10.75
N THR A 108 -0.41 -16.44 11.37
CA THR A 108 0.98 -16.04 11.11
C THR A 108 1.93 -17.12 11.61
N ALA A 109 1.59 -17.79 12.72
CA ALA A 109 2.35 -18.93 13.24
C ALA A 109 2.39 -20.09 12.23
N GLU A 110 1.26 -20.41 11.62
CA GLU A 110 1.16 -21.43 10.59
C GLU A 110 1.96 -21.07 9.31
N SER A 111 1.91 -19.80 8.90
CA SER A 111 2.71 -19.33 7.76
C SER A 111 4.22 -19.32 8.08
N ALA A 112 4.59 -19.11 9.35
CA ALA A 112 5.98 -19.22 9.80
C ALA A 112 6.46 -20.68 9.81
N ALA A 113 5.57 -21.63 10.14
CA ALA A 113 5.85 -23.05 10.02
C ALA A 113 6.08 -23.48 8.56
N ASP A 114 5.30 -22.96 7.60
CA ASP A 114 5.53 -23.22 6.17
C ASP A 114 6.93 -22.82 5.70
N ILE A 115 7.47 -21.70 6.23
CA ILE A 115 8.83 -21.23 5.92
C ILE A 115 9.87 -22.23 6.45
N GLU A 116 9.67 -22.75 7.65
CA GLU A 116 10.55 -23.77 8.24
C GLU A 116 10.47 -25.11 7.50
N ASP A 117 9.27 -25.53 7.09
CA ASP A 117 9.07 -26.73 6.27
C ASP A 117 9.74 -26.58 4.90
N LEU A 118 9.64 -25.40 4.28
CA LEU A 118 10.35 -25.09 3.05
C LEU A 118 11.87 -25.19 3.24
N ARG A 119 12.42 -24.61 4.33
CA ARG A 119 13.86 -24.71 4.65
C ARG A 119 14.30 -26.17 4.75
N ARG A 120 13.54 -26.99 5.49
CA ARG A 120 13.82 -28.43 5.65
C ARG A 120 13.74 -29.18 4.33
N ALA A 121 12.71 -28.91 3.52
CA ALA A 121 12.52 -29.54 2.22
C ALA A 121 13.65 -29.21 1.24
N LEU A 122 14.21 -27.99 1.31
CA LEU A 122 15.38 -27.58 0.54
C LEU A 122 16.69 -28.22 1.04
N GLY A 123 16.70 -28.81 2.24
CA GLY A 123 17.88 -29.43 2.84
C GLY A 123 18.96 -28.43 3.24
N VAL A 124 18.61 -27.14 3.38
CA VAL A 124 19.57 -26.09 3.75
C VAL A 124 19.58 -25.87 5.26
N PRO A 125 20.76 -25.65 5.88
CA PRO A 125 20.85 -25.48 7.33
C PRO A 125 20.13 -24.21 7.80
N ARG A 126 20.22 -23.12 7.02
CA ARG A 126 19.57 -21.84 7.31
C ARG A 126 19.10 -21.14 6.05
N ILE A 127 18.13 -20.24 6.20
CA ILE A 127 17.68 -19.31 5.16
C ILE A 127 17.74 -17.87 5.66
N SER A 128 17.89 -16.93 4.73
CA SER A 128 17.69 -15.51 5.03
C SER A 128 16.28 -15.10 4.66
N LEU A 129 15.60 -14.36 5.54
CA LEU A 129 14.26 -13.87 5.29
C LEU A 129 14.32 -12.45 4.76
N TRP A 130 13.54 -12.18 3.72
CA TRP A 130 13.28 -10.83 3.23
C TRP A 130 11.78 -10.57 3.34
N GLY A 131 11.39 -9.98 4.47
CA GLY A 131 10.01 -9.62 4.78
C GLY A 131 9.64 -8.25 4.23
N MET A 132 8.36 -8.06 3.92
CA MET A 132 7.82 -6.83 3.34
C MET A 132 6.43 -6.54 3.91
N SER A 133 6.20 -5.40 4.60
CA SER A 133 4.92 -5.08 5.26
C SER A 133 4.49 -6.12 6.28
N TYR A 134 3.32 -6.74 6.14
CA TYR A 134 2.92 -7.94 6.85
C TYR A 134 4.00 -9.04 6.77
N GLY A 135 4.79 -9.11 5.70
CA GLY A 135 5.95 -9.99 5.62
C GLY A 135 7.03 -9.70 6.67
N THR A 136 7.13 -8.47 7.21
CA THR A 136 7.97 -8.16 8.38
C THR A 136 7.39 -8.78 9.65
N HIS A 137 6.07 -8.70 9.86
CA HIS A 137 5.36 -9.40 10.93
C HIS A 137 5.56 -10.92 10.84
N LEU A 138 5.45 -11.50 9.63
CA LEU A 138 5.75 -12.91 9.38
C LEU A 138 7.22 -13.26 9.65
N ALA A 139 8.17 -12.44 9.21
CA ALA A 139 9.59 -12.68 9.47
C ALA A 139 9.93 -12.63 10.97
N LEU A 140 9.33 -11.69 11.71
CA LEU A 140 9.46 -11.60 13.18
C LEU A 140 8.83 -12.81 13.88
N ALA A 141 7.70 -13.31 13.38
CA ALA A 141 7.09 -14.54 13.86
C ALA A 141 7.98 -15.78 13.57
N SER A 142 8.57 -15.87 12.38
CA SER A 142 9.53 -16.93 12.05
C SER A 142 10.78 -16.88 12.93
N LEU A 143 11.29 -15.69 13.26
CA LEU A 143 12.39 -15.55 14.23
C LEU A 143 12.01 -16.08 15.62
N ARG A 144 10.78 -15.79 16.07
CA ARG A 144 10.27 -16.27 17.36
C ARG A 144 10.14 -17.79 17.41
N LEU A 145 9.51 -18.36 16.40
CA LEU A 145 9.08 -19.76 16.41
C LEU A 145 10.16 -20.70 15.88
N HIS A 146 11.00 -20.22 14.96
CA HIS A 146 11.95 -21.03 14.18
C HIS A 146 13.32 -20.35 14.02
N GLY A 147 13.73 -19.50 14.97
CA GLY A 147 14.97 -18.70 14.90
C GLY A 147 16.24 -19.50 14.60
N ALA A 148 16.35 -20.75 15.07
CA ALA A 148 17.51 -21.61 14.81
C ALA A 148 17.73 -21.92 13.31
N GLY A 149 16.67 -21.87 12.50
CA GLY A 149 16.71 -22.07 11.04
C GLY A 149 16.99 -20.80 10.23
N ILE A 150 17.19 -19.64 10.89
CA ILE A 150 17.30 -18.34 10.21
C ILE A 150 18.72 -17.81 10.35
N GLU A 151 19.35 -17.46 9.22
CA GLU A 151 20.72 -16.95 9.20
C GLU A 151 20.77 -15.44 9.39
N ARG A 152 19.93 -14.71 8.65
CA ARG A 152 19.77 -13.26 8.70
C ARG A 152 18.31 -12.93 8.43
N ALA A 153 17.80 -11.89 9.07
CA ALA A 153 16.46 -11.40 8.81
C ALA A 153 16.53 -9.97 8.27
N VAL A 154 16.25 -9.85 6.99
CA VAL A 154 16.09 -8.57 6.37
C VAL A 154 14.64 -8.16 6.51
N LEU A 155 14.40 -7.37 7.54
CA LEU A 155 13.13 -6.72 7.82
C LEU A 155 13.10 -5.42 7.03
N ILE A 156 13.25 -5.55 5.72
CA ILE A 156 13.07 -4.40 4.87
C ILE A 156 11.60 -4.06 4.97
N GLY A 157 11.36 -2.91 5.59
CA GLY A 157 10.11 -2.25 5.43
C GLY A 157 10.00 -1.79 3.99
N VAL A 158 9.59 -2.69 3.12
CA VAL A 158 9.05 -2.38 1.82
C VAL A 158 7.74 -3.11 1.79
N LEU A 159 6.65 -2.56 1.32
CA LEU A 159 6.43 -1.23 0.81
C LEU A 159 6.23 -0.24 1.96
N ILE A 160 6.67 -0.59 3.17
CA ILE A 160 5.89 -0.44 4.40
C ILE A 160 6.90 -0.68 5.52
N GLY A 161 7.26 0.30 6.37
CA GLY A 161 8.02 0.12 7.63
C GLY A 161 7.60 -1.07 8.51
N VAL A 162 8.26 -1.25 9.66
CA VAL A 162 8.15 -2.52 10.39
C VAL A 162 6.80 -2.67 11.09
N GLU A 163 6.16 -3.83 10.95
CA GLU A 163 5.00 -4.21 11.73
C GLU A 163 5.43 -5.23 12.77
N GLY A 164 5.55 -4.79 14.02
CA GLY A 164 5.82 -5.67 15.14
C GLY A 164 4.67 -6.63 15.43
N PRO A 165 4.89 -7.60 16.34
CA PRO A 165 3.88 -8.57 16.75
C PRO A 165 2.58 -7.93 17.29
N ASP A 166 2.68 -6.73 17.88
CA ASP A 166 1.55 -6.00 18.47
C ASP A 166 1.10 -4.79 17.62
N ASP A 167 1.60 -4.65 16.39
CA ASP A 167 1.37 -3.47 15.52
C ASP A 167 0.29 -3.68 14.45
N THR A 168 -0.43 -4.81 14.47
CA THR A 168 -1.56 -5.05 13.55
C THR A 168 -2.64 -4.00 13.73
N LEU A 169 -2.95 -3.63 14.98
CA LEU A 169 -3.73 -2.43 15.29
C LEU A 169 -2.83 -1.18 15.19
N LYS A 170 -3.10 -0.29 14.25
CA LYS A 170 -2.34 0.95 14.06
C LYS A 170 -2.72 2.01 15.08
N LEU A 171 -1.75 2.83 15.47
CA LEU A 171 -1.97 3.97 16.36
C LEU A 171 -2.53 5.17 15.58
N PRO A 172 -3.72 5.71 15.92
CA PRO A 172 -4.34 6.81 15.19
C PRO A 172 -3.49 8.06 14.99
N LEU A 173 -2.72 8.48 16.00
CA LEU A 173 -1.89 9.68 15.90
C LEU A 173 -0.74 9.55 14.89
N SER A 174 -0.42 8.34 14.43
CA SER A 174 0.53 8.14 13.34
C SER A 174 0.05 8.80 12.04
N ALA A 175 -1.26 8.80 11.76
CA ALA A 175 -1.81 9.48 10.59
C ALA A 175 -1.69 11.01 10.72
N ASP A 176 -1.96 11.56 11.90
CA ASP A 176 -1.76 12.99 12.19
C ASP A 176 -0.28 13.41 12.05
N THR A 177 0.63 12.56 12.51
CA THR A 177 2.09 12.79 12.40
C THR A 177 2.52 12.82 10.93
N VAL A 178 2.12 11.84 10.13
CA VAL A 178 2.46 11.81 8.69
C VAL A 178 1.81 12.98 7.94
N LEU A 179 0.62 13.42 8.33
CA LEU A 179 0.01 14.64 7.77
C LEU A 179 0.87 15.88 8.09
N ALA A 180 1.41 15.99 9.30
CA ALA A 180 2.28 17.10 9.69
C ALA A 180 3.62 17.08 8.92
N ASP A 181 4.23 15.91 8.75
CA ASP A 181 5.45 15.74 7.96
C ASP A 181 5.21 16.07 6.49
N LEU A 182 4.10 15.60 5.93
CA LEU A 182 3.68 15.93 4.57
C LEU A 182 3.41 17.44 4.42
N ALA A 183 2.90 18.11 5.45
CA ALA A 183 2.66 19.54 5.44
C ALA A 183 3.95 20.36 5.29
N ALA A 184 5.04 19.92 5.92
CA ALA A 184 6.35 20.55 5.74
C ALA A 184 6.81 20.47 4.28
N VAL A 185 6.70 19.27 3.67
CA VAL A 185 7.05 19.06 2.26
C VAL A 185 6.14 19.83 1.29
N ALA A 186 4.86 19.95 1.61
CA ALA A 186 3.88 20.64 0.78
C ALA A 186 4.02 22.17 0.85
N ARG A 187 4.47 22.72 1.99
CA ARG A 187 4.75 24.15 2.17
C ARG A 187 5.77 24.65 1.18
N ASP A 188 6.85 23.91 0.97
CA ASP A 188 7.90 24.24 -0.01
C ASP A 188 7.41 24.20 -1.46
N GLN A 189 6.20 23.66 -1.68
CA GLN A 189 5.54 23.54 -2.98
C GLN A 189 4.28 24.42 -3.09
N GLY A 190 4.11 25.39 -2.17
CA GLY A 190 3.05 26.40 -2.22
C GLY A 190 1.74 26.04 -1.50
N PHE A 191 1.72 24.97 -0.69
CA PHE A 191 0.56 24.61 0.13
C PHE A 191 0.82 24.96 1.61
N GLU A 192 0.36 26.14 2.03
CA GLU A 192 0.74 26.73 3.33
C GLU A 192 0.06 26.07 4.55
N ASP A 193 -1.19 25.60 4.42
CA ASP A 193 -2.01 25.13 5.55
C ASP A 193 -2.55 23.69 5.36
N LEU A 194 -1.66 22.72 5.13
CA LEU A 194 -2.11 21.33 4.90
C LEU A 194 -2.73 20.67 6.14
N THR A 195 -2.35 21.10 7.35
CA THR A 195 -2.91 20.55 8.60
C THR A 195 -4.25 21.16 8.99
N GLY A 196 -4.53 22.41 8.61
CA GLY A 196 -5.79 23.10 8.93
C GLY A 196 -6.92 22.81 7.95
N MET A 197 -6.61 22.66 6.65
CA MET A 197 -7.61 22.33 5.63
C MET A 197 -8.47 21.09 5.96
N PRO A 198 -7.92 19.92 6.36
CA PRO A 198 -8.75 18.76 6.66
C PRO A 198 -9.63 18.99 7.90
N ARG A 199 -9.17 19.76 8.90
CA ARG A 199 -9.99 20.10 10.07
C ARG A 199 -11.25 20.89 9.68
N ARG A 200 -11.08 21.90 8.82
CA ARG A 200 -12.21 22.72 8.32
C ARG A 200 -13.13 21.94 7.40
N MET A 201 -12.57 21.12 6.50
CA MET A 201 -13.36 20.25 5.63
C MET A 201 -14.20 19.26 6.44
N LEU A 202 -13.61 18.57 7.42
CA LEU A 202 -14.32 17.63 8.29
C LEU A 202 -15.41 18.32 9.12
N ALA A 203 -15.14 19.52 9.65
CA ALA A 203 -16.14 20.30 10.35
C ALA A 203 -17.34 20.64 9.46
N ARG A 204 -17.11 21.07 8.21
CA ARG A 204 -18.19 21.34 7.24
C ARG A 204 -19.00 20.08 6.91
N LEU A 205 -18.32 18.99 6.57
CA LEU A 205 -18.97 17.72 6.22
C LEU A 205 -19.70 17.05 7.40
N SER A 206 -19.38 17.42 8.63
CA SER A 206 -20.11 16.96 9.83
C SER A 206 -21.45 17.66 10.02
N GLN A 207 -21.60 18.87 9.47
CA GLN A 207 -22.84 19.65 9.53
C GLN A 207 -23.73 19.39 8.31
N GLU A 208 -23.14 19.36 7.12
CA GLU A 208 -23.86 19.20 5.86
C GLU A 208 -23.08 18.27 4.92
N PRO A 209 -23.57 17.04 4.69
CA PRO A 209 -23.02 16.17 3.67
C PRO A 209 -23.14 16.80 2.27
N VAL A 210 -22.12 16.61 1.45
CA VAL A 210 -22.07 17.15 0.08
C VAL A 210 -22.04 16.03 -0.95
N VAL A 211 -22.42 16.30 -2.18
CA VAL A 211 -22.25 15.35 -3.29
C VAL A 211 -21.04 15.77 -4.12
N GLY A 212 -20.10 14.86 -4.32
CA GLY A 212 -18.96 15.05 -5.22
C GLY A 212 -19.01 14.11 -6.41
N ARG A 213 -18.33 14.48 -7.51
CA ARG A 213 -18.32 13.70 -8.75
C ARG A 213 -16.93 13.16 -9.06
N SER A 214 -16.77 11.85 -9.09
CA SER A 214 -15.45 11.23 -9.28
C SER A 214 -14.87 11.46 -10.67
N VAL A 215 -13.65 11.99 -10.73
CA VAL A 215 -12.88 12.17 -11.96
C VAL A 215 -12.22 10.88 -12.46
N MET A 216 -12.12 9.84 -11.62
CA MET A 216 -11.51 8.55 -12.00
C MET A 216 -12.51 7.39 -12.09
N HIS A 217 -13.78 7.60 -11.75
CA HIS A 217 -14.83 6.58 -11.83
C HIS A 217 -15.97 6.99 -12.77
N ARG A 218 -15.60 7.46 -13.96
CA ARG A 218 -16.55 7.78 -15.04
C ARG A 218 -17.62 8.81 -14.63
N GLY A 219 -17.27 9.74 -13.75
CA GLY A 219 -18.20 10.77 -13.28
C GLY A 219 -19.29 10.24 -12.34
N ARG A 220 -19.08 9.09 -11.69
CA ARG A 220 -19.96 8.55 -10.65
C ARG A 220 -20.01 9.51 -9.46
N GLU A 221 -21.22 9.81 -9.01
CA GLU A 221 -21.48 10.71 -7.89
C GLU A 221 -21.56 9.93 -6.58
N VAL A 222 -21.16 10.57 -5.49
CA VAL A 222 -21.25 10.00 -4.14
C VAL A 222 -21.50 11.11 -3.12
N ALA A 223 -22.37 10.82 -2.15
CA ALA A 223 -22.61 11.64 -0.98
C ALA A 223 -21.48 11.42 0.04
N LEU A 224 -20.89 12.50 0.48
CA LEU A 224 -19.67 12.58 1.26
C LEU A 224 -20.01 13.11 2.65
N GLY A 225 -19.81 12.28 3.68
CA GLY A 225 -19.85 12.71 5.08
C GLY A 225 -18.45 12.92 5.66
N ALA A 226 -18.40 13.40 6.91
CA ALA A 226 -17.13 13.53 7.63
C ALA A 226 -16.39 12.19 7.75
N TYR A 227 -17.09 11.09 8.02
CA TYR A 227 -16.47 9.77 8.17
C TYR A 227 -15.92 9.21 6.85
N ASP A 228 -16.62 9.43 5.73
CA ASP A 228 -16.10 9.11 4.39
C ASP A 228 -14.76 9.83 4.15
N ALA A 229 -14.70 11.11 4.51
CA ALA A 229 -13.50 11.92 4.33
C ALA A 229 -12.36 11.48 5.25
N GLN A 230 -12.64 11.12 6.51
CA GLN A 230 -11.62 10.58 7.43
C GLN A 230 -11.01 9.29 6.86
N LEU A 231 -11.83 8.35 6.39
CA LEU A 231 -11.36 7.11 5.76
C LEU A 231 -10.52 7.37 4.51
N ALA A 232 -11.01 8.24 3.62
CA ALA A 232 -10.31 8.58 2.38
C ALA A 232 -8.94 9.23 2.62
N ILE A 233 -8.86 10.18 3.56
CA ILE A 233 -7.60 10.87 3.87
C ILE A 233 -6.63 9.94 4.59
N ALA A 234 -7.10 9.17 5.59
CA ALA A 234 -6.27 8.20 6.29
C ALA A 234 -5.69 7.15 5.32
N ALA A 235 -6.49 6.66 4.37
CA ALA A 235 -6.01 5.78 3.32
C ALA A 235 -5.01 6.48 2.37
N ALA A 236 -5.24 7.75 2.03
CA ALA A 236 -4.40 8.52 1.13
C ALA A 236 -2.99 8.80 1.69
N LEU A 237 -2.86 8.94 3.00
CA LEU A 237 -1.58 9.09 3.68
C LEU A 237 -0.71 7.82 3.56
N GLY A 238 -1.28 6.69 3.16
CA GLY A 238 -0.59 5.42 3.07
C GLY A 238 0.05 5.10 1.71
N ARG A 239 0.06 5.98 0.71
CA ARG A 239 0.77 5.75 -0.58
C ARG A 239 1.26 7.07 -1.16
N ARG A 240 2.39 7.05 -1.87
CA ARG A 240 2.95 8.29 -2.41
C ARG A 240 2.04 8.95 -3.44
N SER A 241 1.49 8.16 -4.37
CA SER A 241 0.59 8.67 -5.41
C SER A 241 -0.63 9.41 -4.85
N THR A 242 -1.19 8.95 -3.72
CA THR A 242 -2.31 9.62 -3.05
C THR A 242 -1.85 10.77 -2.16
N GLN A 243 -0.68 10.70 -1.55
CA GLN A 243 -0.07 11.84 -0.84
C GLN A 243 0.19 13.03 -1.78
N GLN A 244 0.63 12.77 -3.02
CA GLN A 244 0.83 13.82 -4.04
C GLN A 244 -0.48 14.52 -4.45
N MET A 245 -1.61 13.82 -4.35
CA MET A 245 -2.95 14.35 -4.65
C MET A 245 -3.55 15.12 -3.47
N LEU A 246 -3.18 14.76 -2.24
CA LEU A 246 -3.87 15.20 -1.03
C LEU A 246 -3.90 16.74 -0.84
N PRO A 247 -2.81 17.50 -1.04
CA PRO A 247 -2.86 18.95 -0.92
C PRO A 247 -3.80 19.63 -1.92
N LEU A 248 -3.84 19.13 -3.17
CA LEU A 248 -4.76 19.64 -4.19
C LEU A 248 -6.21 19.33 -3.81
N LEU A 249 -6.50 18.10 -3.40
CA LEU A 249 -7.82 17.68 -2.95
C LEU A 249 -8.35 18.58 -1.83
N LEU A 250 -7.51 18.83 -0.83
CA LEU A 250 -7.87 19.65 0.33
C LEU A 250 -8.11 21.12 -0.06
N ARG A 251 -7.29 21.66 -0.96
CA ARG A 251 -7.45 23.03 -1.48
C ARG A 251 -8.72 23.18 -2.34
N ASP A 252 -9.01 22.20 -3.19
CA ASP A 252 -10.22 22.18 -4.03
C ASP A 252 -11.48 22.09 -3.13
N ALA A 253 -11.43 21.27 -2.07
CA ALA A 253 -12.52 21.15 -1.11
C ALA A 253 -12.76 22.44 -0.30
N GLU A 254 -11.74 23.25 -0.02
CA GLU A 254 -11.93 24.60 0.56
C GLU A 254 -12.77 25.50 -0.35
N GLN A 255 -12.68 25.31 -1.67
CA GLN A 255 -13.42 26.06 -2.69
C GLN A 255 -14.78 25.43 -3.05
N GLY A 256 -15.15 24.32 -2.40
CA GLY A 256 -16.40 23.60 -2.64
C GLY A 256 -16.35 22.56 -3.76
N ASP A 257 -15.17 22.28 -4.33
CA ASP A 257 -14.97 21.21 -5.31
C ASP A 257 -14.52 19.92 -4.59
N TYR A 258 -15.41 18.94 -4.54
CA TYR A 258 -15.20 17.67 -3.82
C TYR A 258 -14.90 16.49 -4.75
N ASP A 259 -14.58 16.71 -6.02
CA ASP A 259 -14.45 15.64 -7.03
C ASP A 259 -13.28 14.68 -6.76
N LEU A 260 -12.16 15.21 -6.27
CA LEU A 260 -11.01 14.39 -5.88
C LEU A 260 -11.31 13.60 -4.60
N LEU A 261 -12.06 14.18 -3.66
CA LEU A 261 -12.52 13.47 -2.47
C LEU A 261 -13.49 12.34 -2.84
N ALA A 262 -14.46 12.61 -3.72
CA ALA A 262 -15.36 11.58 -4.27
C ALA A 262 -14.60 10.43 -4.93
N THR A 263 -13.50 10.74 -5.62
CA THR A 263 -12.63 9.73 -6.22
C THR A 263 -12.02 8.80 -5.16
N LEU A 264 -11.48 9.35 -4.06
CA LEU A 264 -10.89 8.54 -3.00
C LEU A 264 -11.94 7.78 -2.18
N VAL A 265 -13.08 8.41 -1.89
CA VAL A 265 -14.16 7.78 -1.11
C VAL A 265 -14.72 6.57 -1.84
N LEU A 266 -14.99 6.66 -3.14
CA LEU A 266 -15.47 5.52 -3.90
C LEU A 266 -14.44 4.39 -3.96
N ALA A 267 -13.15 4.71 -4.13
CA ALA A 267 -12.08 3.71 -4.10
C ALA A 267 -12.04 2.96 -2.75
N VAL A 268 -12.19 3.68 -1.64
CA VAL A 268 -12.28 3.07 -0.30
C VAL A 268 -13.54 2.22 -0.14
N ARG A 269 -14.71 2.72 -0.53
CA ARG A 269 -16.00 1.99 -0.43
C ARG A 269 -15.99 0.69 -1.24
N GLU A 270 -15.33 0.68 -2.40
CA GLU A 270 -15.17 -0.52 -3.24
C GLU A 270 -14.28 -1.59 -2.58
N GLU A 271 -13.20 -1.19 -1.91
CA GLU A 271 -12.30 -2.12 -1.21
C GLU A 271 -12.87 -2.62 0.13
N LEU A 272 -13.65 -1.81 0.85
CA LEU A 272 -14.15 -2.13 2.20
C LEU A 272 -15.04 -3.38 2.26
N GLY A 273 -15.80 -3.66 1.19
CA GLY A 273 -16.88 -4.63 1.21
C GLY A 273 -16.51 -6.06 0.81
N GLU A 274 -15.27 -6.29 0.41
CA GLU A 274 -14.80 -7.57 -0.14
C GLU A 274 -13.88 -8.30 0.85
N PHE A 275 -14.22 -9.54 1.20
CA PHE A 275 -13.44 -10.34 2.16
C PHE A 275 -12.79 -11.54 1.49
N ARG A 276 -11.59 -11.89 1.97
CA ARG A 276 -10.86 -13.09 1.58
C ARG A 276 -10.52 -13.90 2.83
N ALA A 277 -10.60 -15.23 2.71
CA ALA A 277 -10.47 -16.16 3.82
C ALA A 277 -9.17 -15.95 4.60
N MET A 278 -8.03 -16.03 3.90
CA MET A 278 -6.71 -15.90 4.53
C MET A 278 -6.52 -14.52 5.19
N PRO A 279 -6.62 -13.36 4.50
CA PRO A 279 -6.36 -12.08 5.14
C PRO A 279 -7.25 -11.81 6.36
N LEU A 280 -8.53 -12.20 6.31
CA LEU A 280 -9.44 -12.01 7.43
C LEU A 280 -9.04 -12.85 8.65
N ALA A 281 -8.80 -14.16 8.45
CA ALA A 281 -8.41 -15.05 9.53
C ALA A 281 -7.02 -14.68 10.10
N MET A 282 -6.10 -14.29 9.23
CA MET A 282 -4.73 -13.90 9.58
C MET A 282 -4.66 -12.64 10.43
N ASP A 283 -5.42 -11.61 10.05
CA ASP A 283 -5.48 -10.33 10.76
C ASP A 283 -6.04 -10.52 12.18
N VAL A 284 -7.10 -11.34 12.31
CA VAL A 284 -7.67 -11.70 13.63
C VAL A 284 -6.70 -12.53 14.46
N ALA A 285 -6.02 -13.49 13.85
CA ALA A 285 -5.04 -14.34 14.53
C ALA A 285 -3.84 -13.56 15.06
N SER A 286 -3.35 -12.59 14.29
CA SER A 286 -2.25 -11.72 14.69
C SER A 286 -2.68 -10.79 15.82
N GLY A 287 -3.87 -10.21 15.70
CA GLY A 287 -4.58 -9.51 16.78
C GLY A 287 -3.80 -8.34 17.37
N HIS A 288 -4.14 -7.98 18.60
CA HIS A 288 -3.46 -6.92 19.35
C HIS A 288 -3.60 -7.18 20.86
N SER A 289 -2.69 -6.62 21.65
CA SER A 289 -2.73 -6.67 23.10
C SER A 289 -3.82 -5.74 23.67
N PRO A 290 -4.27 -5.97 24.91
CA PRO A 290 -5.14 -5.03 25.61
C PRO A 290 -4.53 -3.63 25.76
N HIS A 291 -3.21 -3.54 25.98
CA HIS A 291 -2.51 -2.27 26.09
C HIS A 291 -2.52 -1.50 24.77
N ARG A 292 -2.27 -2.18 23.65
CA ARG A 292 -2.33 -1.58 22.32
C ARG A 292 -3.72 -1.07 22.00
N ARG A 293 -4.76 -1.86 22.32
CA ARG A 293 -6.17 -1.46 22.17
C ARG A 293 -6.47 -0.18 22.94
N ALA A 294 -6.14 -0.14 24.24
CA ALA A 294 -6.39 1.02 25.08
C ALA A 294 -5.67 2.28 24.56
N THR A 295 -4.44 2.12 24.07
CA THR A 295 -3.66 3.22 23.49
C THR A 295 -4.31 3.73 22.20
N ALA A 296 -4.72 2.83 21.30
CA ALA A 296 -5.39 3.18 20.06
C ALA A 296 -6.74 3.88 20.33
N GLU A 297 -7.53 3.39 21.29
CA GLU A 297 -8.80 4.00 21.69
C GLU A 297 -8.63 5.39 22.32
N ALA A 298 -7.56 5.62 23.09
CA ALA A 298 -7.23 6.93 23.63
C ALA A 298 -6.83 7.89 22.50
N GLN A 299 -5.90 7.47 21.65
CA GLN A 299 -5.43 8.27 20.51
C GLN A 299 -6.53 8.60 19.50
N ALA A 300 -7.48 7.68 19.27
CA ALA A 300 -8.60 7.93 18.35
C ALA A 300 -9.47 9.13 18.78
N LYS A 301 -9.50 9.46 20.08
CA LYS A 301 -10.24 10.64 20.58
C LYS A 301 -9.53 11.96 20.27
N GLU A 302 -8.21 11.91 20.09
CA GLU A 302 -7.37 13.08 19.83
C GLU A 302 -7.05 13.25 18.33
N SER A 303 -7.00 12.14 17.60
CA SER A 303 -6.70 12.11 16.16
C SER A 303 -7.78 12.80 15.34
N LEU A 304 -7.35 13.56 14.34
CA LEU A 304 -8.24 14.16 13.35
C LEU A 304 -9.05 13.10 12.57
N PHE A 305 -8.51 11.89 12.46
CA PHE A 305 -9.08 10.81 11.66
C PHE A 305 -9.81 9.76 12.49
N GLY A 306 -9.91 9.93 13.81
CA GLY A 306 -10.59 8.97 14.68
C GLY A 306 -9.96 7.58 14.57
N ASP A 307 -10.78 6.56 14.34
CA ASP A 307 -10.36 5.18 14.14
C ASP A 307 -10.19 4.78 12.66
N ALA A 308 -10.30 5.73 11.73
CA ALA A 308 -10.32 5.49 10.29
C ALA A 308 -9.10 4.73 9.76
N LEU A 309 -7.95 4.83 10.43
CA LEU A 309 -6.73 4.12 10.03
C LEU A 309 -6.88 2.59 10.13
N ASN A 310 -7.71 2.13 11.07
CA ASN A 310 -7.93 0.72 11.37
C ASN A 310 -9.23 0.18 10.77
N PHE A 311 -10.25 1.03 10.59
CA PHE A 311 -11.55 0.57 10.11
C PHE A 311 -11.45 -0.23 8.80
N PRO A 312 -12.06 -1.43 8.73
CA PRO A 312 -12.98 -2.01 9.70
C PRO A 312 -12.35 -3.07 10.62
N SER A 313 -11.04 -3.35 10.50
CA SER A 313 -10.31 -4.28 11.36
C SER A 313 -9.84 -3.59 12.65
N PRO A 314 -9.69 -4.32 13.77
CA PRO A 314 -10.04 -5.72 14.00
C PRO A 314 -11.55 -5.93 14.24
N MET A 315 -12.35 -4.86 14.28
CA MET A 315 -13.74 -4.88 14.74
C MET A 315 -14.61 -5.92 14.02
N ILE A 316 -14.40 -6.12 12.72
CA ILE A 316 -15.17 -7.10 11.95
C ILE A 316 -14.89 -8.57 12.33
N GLY A 317 -13.75 -8.87 12.92
CA GLY A 317 -13.35 -10.23 13.28
C GLY A 317 -13.77 -10.66 14.69
N GLU A 318 -14.11 -9.69 15.55
CA GLU A 318 -14.50 -9.95 16.93
C GLU A 318 -15.73 -10.88 17.02
N GLY A 319 -15.61 -11.96 17.79
CA GLY A 319 -16.72 -12.88 18.06
C GLY A 319 -17.08 -13.85 16.93
N LEU A 320 -16.28 -13.95 15.86
CA LEU A 320 -16.55 -14.86 14.73
C LEU A 320 -15.94 -16.27 14.86
N GLY A 321 -15.33 -16.57 16.01
CA GLY A 321 -14.71 -17.87 16.29
C GLY A 321 -13.51 -18.17 15.40
N LEU A 322 -12.75 -17.13 15.04
CA LEU A 322 -11.44 -17.24 14.40
C LEU A 322 -10.37 -17.38 15.50
N VAL A 323 -9.23 -17.97 15.14
CA VAL A 323 -8.11 -18.17 16.06
C VAL A 323 -7.53 -16.81 16.48
N ASP A 324 -7.14 -16.69 17.75
CA ASP A 324 -6.26 -15.64 18.28
C ASP A 324 -4.98 -16.31 18.79
N LEU A 325 -3.81 -15.85 18.34
CA LEU A 325 -2.51 -16.40 18.76
C LEU A 325 -2.11 -15.99 20.18
N GLY A 326 -2.82 -15.03 20.78
CA GLY A 326 -2.67 -14.63 22.18
C GLY A 326 -1.45 -13.76 22.47
N ASP A 327 -1.36 -13.30 23.72
CA ASP A 327 -0.36 -12.30 24.13
C ASP A 327 1.07 -12.84 24.10
N ALA A 328 1.27 -14.14 24.25
CA ALA A 328 2.59 -14.76 24.13
C ALA A 328 3.16 -14.61 22.71
N PHE A 329 2.31 -14.70 21.68
CA PHE A 329 2.70 -14.43 20.30
C PHE A 329 3.06 -12.95 20.08
N ARG A 330 2.38 -12.04 20.79
CA ARG A 330 2.56 -10.59 20.68
C ARG A 330 3.62 -9.99 21.62
N ALA A 331 4.17 -10.78 22.53
CA ALA A 331 5.17 -10.32 23.50
C ALA A 331 6.40 -9.68 22.81
N PRO A 332 7.22 -8.87 23.49
CA PRO A 332 8.45 -8.33 22.91
C PRO A 332 9.38 -9.43 22.39
N LEU A 333 9.95 -9.24 21.19
CA LEU A 333 10.87 -10.20 20.58
C LEU A 333 12.30 -9.95 21.08
N ARG A 334 13.03 -11.03 21.36
CA ARG A 334 14.49 -10.99 21.51
C ARG A 334 15.14 -11.92 20.49
N SER A 335 16.18 -11.44 19.81
CA SER A 335 16.88 -12.24 18.81
C SER A 335 18.35 -11.85 18.69
N ASP A 336 19.20 -12.84 18.47
CA ASP A 336 20.60 -12.68 18.11
C ASP A 336 20.86 -12.74 16.60
N VAL A 337 19.81 -12.99 15.80
CA VAL A 337 19.88 -12.97 14.35
C VAL A 337 20.09 -11.53 13.88
N PRO A 338 21.11 -11.28 13.01
CA PRO A 338 21.29 -9.97 12.44
C PRO A 338 20.04 -9.48 11.70
N ALA A 339 19.57 -8.29 12.04
CA ALA A 339 18.38 -7.68 11.46
C ALA A 339 18.64 -6.31 10.81
N LEU A 340 18.16 -6.13 9.56
CA LEU A 340 18.12 -4.83 8.89
C LEU A 340 16.68 -4.33 8.85
N PHE A 341 16.40 -3.23 9.54
CA PHE A 341 15.13 -2.50 9.51
C PHE A 341 15.25 -1.39 8.47
N VAL A 342 14.29 -1.27 7.56
CA VAL A 342 14.22 -0.15 6.61
C VAL A 342 12.89 0.58 6.80
N SER A 343 12.88 1.91 6.90
CA SER A 343 11.64 2.67 7.11
C SER A 343 11.63 3.98 6.34
N GLY A 344 10.48 4.30 5.74
CA GLY A 344 10.25 5.60 5.09
C GLY A 344 9.73 6.62 6.09
N THR A 345 10.24 7.86 6.03
CA THR A 345 9.81 8.92 6.96
C THR A 345 8.38 9.42 6.67
N LEU A 346 7.82 9.15 5.49
CA LEU A 346 6.45 9.52 5.11
C LEU A 346 5.52 8.30 5.04
N ASP A 347 5.84 7.22 5.76
CA ASP A 347 5.02 6.01 5.80
C ASP A 347 3.85 6.13 6.79
N GLY A 348 2.65 6.39 6.26
CA GLY A 348 1.41 6.52 7.05
C GLY A 348 0.79 5.21 7.56
N ARG A 349 1.40 4.04 7.34
CA ARG A 349 0.82 2.74 7.74
C ARG A 349 1.71 1.98 8.71
N THR A 350 3.02 2.14 8.61
CA THR A 350 4.03 1.52 9.48
C THR A 350 5.17 2.51 9.69
N PRO A 351 4.97 3.47 10.60
CA PRO A 351 5.93 4.55 10.79
C PRO A 351 7.27 4.01 11.33
N PRO A 352 8.36 4.78 11.19
CA PRO A 352 9.67 4.44 11.75
C PRO A 352 9.64 4.06 13.24
N ALA A 353 8.74 4.68 14.01
CA ALA A 353 8.52 4.39 15.43
C ALA A 353 8.29 2.89 15.73
N ASN A 354 7.66 2.14 14.81
CA ASN A 354 7.47 0.70 15.01
C ASN A 354 8.81 -0.06 15.01
N ALA A 355 9.75 0.33 14.14
CA ALA A 355 11.09 -0.25 14.09
C ALA A 355 11.89 0.13 15.35
N GLU A 356 11.80 1.38 15.78
CA GLU A 356 12.50 1.91 16.97
C GLU A 356 12.14 1.14 18.26
N VAL A 357 10.90 0.68 18.38
CA VAL A 357 10.46 -0.16 19.53
C VAL A 357 11.04 -1.58 19.45
N LEU A 358 11.31 -2.10 18.25
CA LEU A 358 11.78 -3.48 18.04
C LEU A 358 13.30 -3.59 18.09
N VAL A 359 14.04 -2.60 17.58
CA VAL A 359 15.51 -2.60 17.49
C VAL A 359 16.19 -2.98 18.83
N PRO A 360 15.79 -2.46 20.00
CA PRO A 360 16.39 -2.84 21.28
C PRO A 360 16.26 -4.32 21.65
N GLY A 361 15.34 -5.06 21.02
CA GLY A 361 15.19 -6.50 21.20
C GLY A 361 16.28 -7.33 20.50
N PHE A 362 17.08 -6.73 19.63
CA PHE A 362 18.07 -7.43 18.81
C PHE A 362 19.49 -7.15 19.30
N SER A 363 20.33 -8.18 19.39
CA SER A 363 21.75 -7.97 19.71
C SER A 363 22.57 -7.43 18.53
N ALA A 364 22.05 -7.60 17.31
CA ALA A 364 22.64 -7.10 16.07
C ALA A 364 21.52 -6.57 15.16
N ALA A 365 21.22 -5.28 15.25
CA ALA A 365 20.25 -4.62 14.40
C ALA A 365 20.79 -3.31 13.80
N THR A 366 20.39 -3.02 12.56
CA THR A 366 20.63 -1.74 11.91
C THR A 366 19.30 -1.18 11.43
N HIS A 367 19.05 0.11 11.65
CA HIS A 367 17.89 0.82 11.15
C HIS A 367 18.32 1.81 10.07
N LEU A 368 17.87 1.57 8.85
CA LEU A 368 18.08 2.40 7.67
C LEU A 368 16.83 3.26 7.44
N LEU A 369 16.92 4.55 7.71
CA LEU A 369 15.85 5.50 7.43
C LEU A 369 15.94 6.01 5.99
N VAL A 370 14.83 6.04 5.28
CA VAL A 370 14.73 6.59 3.92
C VAL A 370 13.89 7.86 3.96
N ARG A 371 14.55 9.01 4.00
CA ARG A 371 13.91 10.33 4.07
C ARG A 371 13.13 10.62 2.80
N GLY A 372 11.89 11.05 2.97
CA GLY A 372 10.97 11.38 1.87
C GLY A 372 10.29 10.18 1.22
N ALA A 373 10.61 8.96 1.65
CA ALA A 373 9.95 7.76 1.16
C ALA A 373 8.63 7.55 1.89
N SER A 374 7.58 7.33 1.10
CA SER A 374 6.27 6.91 1.56
C SER A 374 6.19 5.38 1.58
N HIS A 375 4.99 4.88 1.85
CA HIS A 375 4.67 3.47 1.81
C HIS A 375 4.47 2.96 0.35
N ASP A 376 5.54 2.98 -0.45
CA ASP A 376 5.48 2.73 -1.89
C ASP A 376 6.87 2.32 -2.47
N ASP A 377 6.99 2.25 -3.79
CA ASP A 377 8.18 1.76 -4.52
C ASP A 377 9.47 2.56 -4.30
N GLU A 378 9.42 3.79 -3.76
CA GLU A 378 10.59 4.61 -3.49
C GLU A 378 11.55 3.98 -2.47
N LEU A 379 11.03 3.14 -1.57
CA LEU A 379 11.81 2.34 -0.62
C LEU A 379 12.70 1.28 -1.32
N TRP A 380 12.68 1.21 -2.65
CA TRP A 380 13.52 0.34 -3.47
C TRP A 380 14.23 1.07 -4.59
N LEU A 381 13.43 1.82 -5.34
CA LEU A 381 13.79 2.34 -6.65
C LEU A 381 14.11 3.82 -6.57
N GLY A 382 13.78 4.46 -5.43
CA GLY A 382 14.05 5.87 -5.20
C GLY A 382 15.54 6.15 -5.07
N ASN A 383 16.33 5.17 -4.62
CA ASN A 383 17.78 5.30 -4.48
C ASN A 383 18.49 3.94 -4.70
N PRO A 384 19.47 3.85 -5.63
CA PRO A 384 20.18 2.60 -5.92
C PRO A 384 20.96 2.05 -4.71
N ASN A 385 21.35 2.89 -3.76
CA ASN A 385 22.03 2.45 -2.55
C ASN A 385 21.12 1.61 -1.66
N ILE A 386 19.79 1.77 -1.72
CA ILE A 386 18.87 0.94 -0.94
C ILE A 386 19.02 -0.53 -1.34
N ALA A 387 18.91 -0.83 -2.65
CA ALA A 387 19.11 -2.18 -3.17
C ALA A 387 20.53 -2.72 -2.86
N ALA A 388 21.54 -1.86 -2.90
CA ALA A 388 22.91 -2.22 -2.56
C ALA A 388 23.09 -2.59 -1.07
N HIS A 389 22.50 -1.84 -0.14
CA HIS A 389 22.54 -2.16 1.29
C HIS A 389 21.79 -3.45 1.60
N VAL A 390 20.66 -3.66 0.94
CA VAL A 390 19.87 -4.89 1.08
C VAL A 390 20.66 -6.12 0.59
N ALA A 391 21.18 -6.06 -0.63
CA ALA A 391 22.02 -7.13 -1.17
C ALA A 391 23.32 -7.29 -0.36
N GLY A 392 23.88 -6.19 0.11
CA GLY A 392 25.06 -6.13 0.97
C GLY A 392 24.86 -6.89 2.28
N PHE A 393 23.79 -6.55 2.99
CA PHE A 393 23.42 -7.16 4.26
C PHE A 393 23.10 -8.65 4.11
N LEU A 394 22.34 -9.04 3.07
CA LEU A 394 22.08 -10.46 2.78
C LEU A 394 23.36 -11.25 2.52
N ALA A 395 24.37 -10.62 1.92
CA ALA A 395 25.71 -11.19 1.72
C ALA A 395 26.62 -11.10 2.97
N GLY A 396 26.11 -10.64 4.11
CA GLY A 396 26.85 -10.53 5.37
C GLY A 396 27.77 -9.31 5.49
N ARG A 397 27.65 -8.32 4.59
CA ARG A 397 28.38 -7.04 4.69
C ARG A 397 27.65 -6.08 5.63
N PRO A 398 28.37 -5.21 6.36
CA PRO A 398 27.75 -4.21 7.22
C PRO A 398 27.01 -3.16 6.38
N VAL A 399 25.89 -2.65 6.91
CA VAL A 399 25.20 -1.48 6.38
C VAL A 399 25.84 -0.26 7.04
N ILE A 400 26.44 0.60 6.21
CA ILE A 400 27.26 1.74 6.66
C ILE A 400 26.48 3.04 6.77
N ASP A 401 25.33 3.14 6.09
CA ASP A 401 24.48 4.31 6.12
C ASP A 401 23.35 4.10 7.13
N ALA A 402 23.16 5.04 8.05
CA ALA A 402 21.98 5.08 8.91
C ALA A 402 20.77 5.70 8.20
N GLU A 403 21.03 6.55 7.19
CA GLU A 403 20.01 7.30 6.48
C GLU A 403 20.31 7.41 4.99
N LEU A 404 19.26 7.36 4.18
CA LEU A 404 19.27 7.64 2.75
C LEU A 404 18.17 8.64 2.42
N GLU A 405 18.35 9.36 1.33
CA GLU A 405 17.34 10.29 0.83
C GLU A 405 16.77 9.80 -0.50
N VAL A 406 15.48 10.03 -0.69
CA VAL A 406 14.80 9.95 -1.97
C VAL A 406 14.11 11.29 -2.27
N PRO A 407 13.87 11.63 -3.54
CA PRO A 407 13.16 12.87 -3.87
C PRO A 407 11.79 12.92 -3.17
N PRO A 408 11.44 14.03 -2.49
CA PRO A 408 10.15 14.16 -1.82
C PRO A 408 8.99 14.03 -2.82
N PRO A 409 7.77 13.70 -2.36
CA PRO A 409 6.59 13.68 -3.23
C PRO A 409 6.37 15.05 -3.89
N ALA A 410 6.30 15.05 -5.22
CA ALA A 410 5.93 16.23 -5.99
C ALA A 410 4.41 16.41 -5.95
N MET A 411 3.93 17.45 -5.28
CA MET A 411 2.49 17.73 -5.09
C MET A 411 1.86 18.15 -6.41
N ALA A 412 0.70 17.59 -6.71
CA ALA A 412 -0.09 18.01 -7.86
C ALA A 412 -0.56 19.46 -7.67
N GLN A 413 -0.39 20.31 -8.69
CA GLN A 413 -0.86 21.70 -8.63
C GLN A 413 -2.21 21.88 -9.30
N GLY A 414 -2.65 20.91 -10.11
CA GLY A 414 -4.00 20.85 -10.68
C GLY A 414 -4.36 19.46 -11.20
N LYS A 415 -5.64 19.27 -11.55
CA LYS A 415 -6.19 17.98 -12.05
C LYS A 415 -5.49 17.49 -13.32
N LEU A 416 -4.96 18.39 -14.15
CA LEU A 416 -4.17 18.04 -15.34
C LEU A 416 -2.82 17.39 -14.95
N ASP A 417 -2.16 17.84 -13.88
CA ASP A 417 -0.92 17.23 -13.41
C ASP A 417 -1.14 15.78 -12.99
N LEU A 418 -2.24 15.51 -12.28
CA LEU A 418 -2.62 14.16 -11.88
C LEU A 418 -2.85 13.25 -13.09
N LEU A 419 -3.52 13.76 -14.13
CA LEU A 419 -3.72 13.03 -15.37
C LEU A 419 -2.39 12.72 -16.05
N MET A 420 -1.47 13.69 -16.12
CA MET A 420 -0.17 13.52 -16.76
C MET A 420 0.74 12.57 -15.95
N GLN A 421 0.74 12.66 -14.62
CA GLN A 421 1.43 11.71 -13.73
C GLN A 421 0.91 10.29 -13.93
N LYS A 422 -0.42 10.10 -14.01
CA LYS A 422 -1.04 8.79 -14.29
C LYS A 422 -0.67 8.23 -15.66
N LEU A 423 -0.43 9.10 -16.65
CA LEU A 423 0.04 8.72 -17.99
C LEU A 423 1.56 8.55 -18.08
N GLY A 424 2.31 8.78 -17.00
CA GLY A 424 3.77 8.69 -16.99
C GLY A 424 4.47 9.80 -17.78
N VAL A 425 3.79 10.92 -18.03
CA VAL A 425 4.32 12.06 -18.79
C VAL A 425 4.75 13.16 -17.82
N GLY A 426 6.05 13.39 -17.71
CA GLY A 426 6.60 14.48 -16.89
C GLY A 426 6.15 15.86 -17.38
N ARG A 427 6.04 16.84 -16.47
CA ARG A 427 5.65 18.22 -16.81
C ARG A 427 6.46 18.85 -17.95
N GLY A 428 7.78 18.56 -17.99
CA GLY A 428 8.65 19.04 -19.06
C GLY A 428 8.31 18.45 -20.44
N THR A 429 7.97 17.17 -20.52
CA THR A 429 7.58 16.53 -21.79
C THR A 429 6.17 16.93 -22.22
N ALA A 430 5.27 17.19 -21.27
CA ALA A 430 3.93 17.71 -21.53
C ALA A 430 3.95 19.12 -22.16
N LEU A 431 4.72 20.05 -21.58
CA LEU A 431 4.85 21.42 -22.10
C LEU A 431 5.53 21.44 -23.48
N VAL A 432 6.53 20.58 -23.70
CA VAL A 432 7.17 20.41 -25.00
C VAL A 432 6.19 19.80 -26.02
N ALA A 433 5.39 18.81 -25.64
CA ALA A 433 4.38 18.21 -26.51
C ALA A 433 3.25 19.20 -26.85
N LEU A 434 2.80 20.00 -25.88
CA LEU A 434 1.81 21.06 -26.11
C LEU A 434 2.38 22.17 -27.01
N GLY A 435 3.64 22.56 -26.79
CA GLY A 435 4.37 23.49 -27.65
C GLY A 435 4.50 22.97 -29.08
N MET A 436 4.83 21.68 -29.25
CA MET A 436 4.88 21.04 -30.57
C MET A 436 3.51 20.96 -31.25
N LEU A 437 2.42 20.71 -30.51
CA LEU A 437 1.05 20.70 -31.05
C LEU A 437 0.61 22.09 -31.50
N VAL A 438 0.95 23.14 -30.76
CA VAL A 438 0.67 24.53 -31.15
C VAL A 438 1.47 24.90 -32.40
N ILE A 439 2.76 24.56 -32.46
CA ILE A 439 3.60 24.79 -33.63
C ILE A 439 3.04 24.02 -34.84
N PHE A 440 2.65 22.76 -34.66
CA PHE A 440 2.05 21.94 -35.70
C PHE A 440 0.73 22.54 -36.22
N GLY A 441 -0.13 23.02 -35.31
CA GLY A 441 -1.37 23.73 -35.66
C GLY A 441 -1.10 25.00 -36.48
N ILE A 442 -0.09 25.79 -36.11
CA ILE A 442 0.32 26.98 -36.86
C ILE A 442 0.85 26.62 -38.26
N VAL A 443 1.67 25.56 -38.37
CA VAL A 443 2.20 25.08 -39.65
C VAL A 443 1.08 24.60 -40.57
N VAL A 444 0.15 23.79 -40.05
CA VAL A 444 -1.01 23.29 -40.81
C VAL A 444 -1.89 24.45 -41.27
N MET A 445 -2.17 25.44 -40.39
CA MET A 445 -2.95 26.61 -40.75
C MET A 445 -2.25 27.45 -41.83
N THR A 446 -0.94 27.62 -41.75
CA THR A 446 -0.15 28.36 -42.74
C THR A 446 -0.14 27.66 -44.10
N LEU A 447 -0.02 26.33 -44.11
CA LEU A 447 -0.09 25.52 -45.33
C LEU A 447 -1.48 25.56 -45.96
N LEU A 448 -2.55 25.50 -45.16
CA LEU A 448 -3.93 25.65 -45.62
C LEU A 448 -4.20 27.05 -46.20
N MET A 449 -3.67 28.11 -45.58
CA MET A 449 -3.76 29.47 -46.12
C MET A 449 -3.00 29.63 -47.44
N ARG A 450 -1.80 29.03 -47.56
CA ARG A 450 -1.03 29.00 -48.82
C ARG A 450 -1.75 28.22 -49.91
N TRP A 451 -2.31 27.06 -49.59
CA TRP A 451 -3.08 26.22 -50.52
C TRP A 451 -4.33 26.94 -51.03
N ARG A 452 -5.07 27.64 -50.14
CA ARG A 452 -6.21 28.49 -50.54
C ARG A 452 -5.80 29.64 -51.46
N ARG A 453 -4.64 30.27 -51.24
CA ARG A 453 -4.12 31.31 -52.14
C ARG A 453 -3.72 30.76 -53.50
N SER A 454 -3.06 29.61 -53.58
CA SER A 454 -2.69 28.99 -54.86
C SER A 454 -3.89 28.49 -55.67
N HIS A 455 -4.97 28.06 -55.02
CA HIS A 455 -6.19 27.66 -55.71
C HIS A 455 -7.04 28.84 -56.22
N ARG A 456 -6.98 30.02 -55.59
CA ARG A 456 -7.62 31.22 -56.14
C ARG A 456 -6.97 31.69 -57.45
N PHE A 457 -5.69 31.40 -57.68
CA PHE A 457 -5.00 31.73 -58.93
C PHE A 457 -5.23 30.73 -60.07
N ARG A 458 -5.73 29.51 -59.79
CA ARG A 458 -5.97 28.49 -60.83
C ARG A 458 -7.37 28.54 -61.47
N VAL A 459 -8.28 29.37 -60.97
CA VAL A 459 -9.67 29.45 -61.49
C VAL A 459 -9.84 30.56 -62.56
N HIS A 460 -8.75 31.13 -63.10
CA HIS A 460 -8.83 32.18 -64.13
C HIS A 460 -8.12 31.88 -65.46
N VAL A 461 -7.74 30.63 -65.73
CA VAL A 461 -7.13 30.27 -67.02
C VAL A 461 -7.74 29.00 -67.58
N SER A 462 -8.94 29.13 -68.15
CA SER A 462 -9.47 28.22 -69.19
C SER A 462 -10.73 28.83 -69.80
N GLY A 463 -10.56 29.70 -70.79
CA GLY A 463 -11.61 30.07 -71.75
C GLY A 463 -11.55 29.14 -72.98
N PRO A 464 -12.68 28.75 -73.59
CA PRO A 464 -12.70 27.91 -74.79
C PRO A 464 -12.46 28.76 -76.07
N PRO A 465 -12.07 28.14 -77.20
CA PRO A 465 -11.63 28.80 -78.43
C PRO A 465 -12.72 29.61 -79.15
#